data_AF-A0AAP8QGR2-F1
#
_entry.id   AF-A0AAP8QGR2-F1
#
_cell.length_a   1.000
_cell.length_b   1.000
_cell.length_c   1.000
_cell.angle_alpha   90.00
_cell.angle_beta   90.00
_cell.angle_gamma   90.00
#
_symmetry.space_group_name_H-M   'P 1'
#
loop_
_entity.id
_entity.type
_entity.pdbx_description
1 polymer ?
#
loop_
_entity_poly.entity_id
_entity_poly.type
_entity_poly.pdbx_seq_one_letter_code
_entity_poly.pdbx_strand_id
1 'polypeptide(L)'
;MNIYQAIELMKNKKSVESLVSFTMYEMSKEGLLAEGILVPFEYLTPKEINGEWREVEVIEREEDFSNLSSEQKEQILVDAMKHYKFINEHKSDMP
;
A
#
# COMPACT_ATOMS: atom_id res chain seq x y z
N MET A 1 9.97 1.09 -6.38
CA MET A 1 9.46 2.18 -7.24
C MET A 1 9.69 3.50 -6.53
N ASN A 2 10.18 4.55 -7.19
CA ASN A 2 10.42 5.83 -6.50
C ASN A 2 9.11 6.61 -6.22
N ILE A 3 9.16 7.65 -5.38
CA ILE A 3 7.96 8.40 -4.99
C ILE A 3 7.27 9.09 -6.17
N TYR A 4 8.01 9.55 -7.19
CA TYR A 4 7.40 10.18 -8.36
C TYR A 4 6.59 9.17 -9.17
N GLN A 5 7.15 7.99 -9.40
CA GLN A 5 6.45 6.87 -10.05
C GLN A 5 5.24 6.42 -9.23
N ALA A 6 5.37 6.35 -7.90
CA ALA A 6 4.28 6.01 -7.00
C ALA A 6 3.13 7.02 -7.12
N ILE A 7 3.43 8.32 -7.11
CA ILE A 7 2.43 9.39 -7.28
C ILE A 7 1.76 9.32 -8.66
N GLU A 8 2.49 9.01 -9.72
CA GLU A 8 1.91 8.82 -11.04
C GLU A 8 0.93 7.63 -11.09
N LEU A 9 1.26 6.50 -10.45
CA LEU A 9 0.33 5.38 -10.31
C LEU A 9 -0.90 5.78 -9.50
N MET A 10 -0.71 6.44 -8.36
CA MET A 10 -1.81 6.91 -7.51
C MET A 10 -2.76 7.85 -8.25
N LYS A 11 -2.25 8.76 -9.07
CA LYS A 11 -3.07 9.64 -9.93
C LYS A 11 -3.88 8.88 -10.98
N ASN A 12 -3.39 7.72 -11.42
CA ASN A 12 -4.09 6.82 -12.33
C ASN A 12 -5.04 5.85 -11.60
N LYS A 13 -5.44 6.18 -10.36
CA LYS A 13 -6.36 5.40 -9.51
C LYS A 13 -5.83 4.00 -9.19
N LYS A 14 -4.51 3.83 -9.12
CA LYS A 14 -3.89 2.61 -8.62
C LYS A 14 -3.40 2.83 -7.20
N SER A 15 -3.60 1.85 -6.33
CA SER A 15 -3.05 1.89 -4.98
C SER A 15 -1.58 1.46 -5.01
N VAL A 16 -0.78 2.04 -4.12
CA VAL A 16 0.63 1.68 -3.94
C VAL A 16 0.88 1.42 -2.46
N GLU A 17 1.74 0.49 -2.13
CA GLU A 17 2.13 0.23 -0.75
C GLU A 17 3.56 0.73 -0.53
N SER A 18 3.74 1.47 0.56
CA SER A 18 5.05 1.75 1.12
C SER A 18 5.63 0.47 1.72
N LEU A 19 6.79 0.03 1.23
CA LEU A 19 7.48 -1.14 1.79
C LEU A 19 8.16 -0.82 3.13
N VAL A 20 8.22 0.46 3.51
CA VAL A 20 8.78 0.92 4.79
C VAL A 20 7.74 0.78 5.90
N SER A 21 6.52 1.28 5.65
CA SER A 21 5.44 1.34 6.63
C SER A 21 4.35 0.30 6.39
N PHE A 22 4.48 -0.55 5.36
CA PHE A 22 3.46 -1.48 4.91
C PHE A 22 2.07 -0.83 4.83
N THR A 23 2.03 0.45 4.45
CA THR A 23 0.80 1.23 4.41
C THR A 23 0.44 1.40 2.95
N MET A 24 -0.83 1.12 2.62
CA MET A 24 -1.40 1.38 1.32
C MET A 24 -1.75 2.86 1.19
N TYR A 25 -1.35 3.45 0.08
CA TYR A 25 -1.61 4.83 -0.28
C TYR A 25 -2.31 4.91 -1.64
N GLU A 26 -3.18 5.91 -1.76
CA GLU A 26 -3.88 6.24 -3.00
C GLU A 26 -4.09 7.76 -3.11
N MET A 27 -4.42 8.25 -4.31
CA MET A 27 -4.73 9.66 -4.52
C MET A 27 -6.24 9.84 -4.69
N SER A 28 -6.83 10.67 -3.83
CA SER A 28 -8.20 11.15 -3.99
C SER A 28 -8.24 12.54 -4.64
N LYS A 29 -9.46 13.08 -4.83
CA LYS A 29 -9.62 14.49 -5.24
C LYS A 29 -9.18 15.48 -4.16
N GLU A 30 -9.19 15.04 -2.90
CA GLU A 30 -8.89 15.87 -1.72
C GLU A 30 -7.41 15.81 -1.34
N GLY A 31 -6.69 14.76 -1.75
CA GLY A 31 -5.27 14.58 -1.47
C GLY A 31 -4.86 13.12 -1.31
N LEU A 32 -3.71 12.92 -0.68
CA LEU A 32 -3.14 11.61 -0.38
C LEU A 32 -3.97 10.92 0.70
N LEU A 33 -4.41 9.68 0.42
CA LEU A 33 -5.04 8.82 1.42
C LEU A 33 -4.03 7.76 1.86
N ALA A 34 -3.94 7.50 3.15
CA ALA A 34 -3.27 6.35 3.75
C ALA A 34 -4.34 5.44 4.35
N GLU A 35 -4.49 4.22 3.83
CA GLU A 35 -5.54 3.28 4.25
C GLU A 35 -6.96 3.91 4.21
N GLY A 36 -7.22 4.73 3.19
CA GLY A 36 -8.50 5.46 3.03
C GLY A 36 -8.67 6.69 3.92
N ILE A 37 -7.68 7.04 4.76
CA ILE A 37 -7.70 8.23 5.62
C ILE A 37 -6.90 9.34 4.96
N LEU A 38 -7.48 10.53 4.84
CA LEU A 38 -6.80 11.70 4.27
C LEU A 38 -5.64 12.14 5.17
N VAL A 39 -4.43 12.15 4.60
CA VAL A 39 -3.20 12.56 5.30
C VAL A 39 -2.41 13.59 4.49
N PRO A 40 -1.76 14.56 5.16
CA PRO A 40 -0.78 15.44 4.53
C PRO A 40 0.45 14.66 4.03
N PHE A 41 1.12 15.13 2.96
CA PHE A 41 2.34 14.50 2.43
C PHE A 41 3.50 14.49 3.43
N GLU A 42 3.47 15.40 4.41
CA GLU A 42 4.45 15.50 5.50
C GLU A 42 4.45 14.27 6.43
N TYR A 43 3.41 13.43 6.37
CA TYR A 43 3.37 12.15 7.08
C TYR A 43 4.28 11.09 6.46
N LEU A 44 4.74 11.30 5.22
CA LEU A 44 5.70 10.41 4.58
C LEU A 44 7.08 10.55 5.22
N THR A 45 7.63 9.42 5.65
CA THR A 45 8.98 9.37 6.20
C THR A 45 10.02 9.65 5.09
N PRO A 46 11.24 10.09 5.45
CA PRO A 46 12.31 10.25 4.47
C PRO A 46 12.61 8.97 3.69
N LYS A 47 12.46 7.79 4.30
CA LYS A 47 12.65 6.50 3.63
C LYS A 47 11.59 6.25 2.57
N GLU A 48 10.34 6.57 2.86
CA GLU A 48 9.24 6.48 1.90
C GLU A 48 9.48 7.40 0.71
N ILE A 49 9.85 8.66 0.95
CA ILE A 49 10.17 9.61 -0.12
C ILE A 49 11.29 9.10 -1.03
N ASN A 50 12.26 8.36 -0.48
CA ASN A 50 13.40 7.83 -1.21
C ASN A 50 13.12 6.59 -2.07
N GLY A 51 11.90 6.04 -2.07
CA GLY A 51 11.46 5.16 -3.16
C GLY A 51 11.29 3.68 -2.84
N GLU A 52 10.87 3.37 -1.63
CA GLU A 52 10.48 2.01 -1.25
C GLU A 52 8.97 1.82 -1.38
N TRP A 53 8.51 1.69 -2.63
CA TRP A 53 7.09 1.47 -2.96
C TRP A 53 6.90 0.27 -3.89
N ARG A 54 5.74 -0.41 -3.77
CA ARG A 54 5.21 -1.34 -4.78
C ARG A 54 3.80 -0.96 -5.21
N GLU A 55 3.46 -1.32 -6.44
CA GLU A 55 2.07 -1.28 -6.90
C GLU A 55 1.26 -2.36 -6.17
N VAL A 56 0.01 -2.05 -5.82
CA VAL A 56 -0.93 -2.99 -5.22
C VAL A 56 -2.07 -3.23 -6.20
N GLU A 57 -2.25 -4.48 -6.58
CA GLU A 57 -3.46 -4.92 -7.26
C GLU A 57 -4.52 -5.24 -6.20
N VAL A 58 -5.59 -4.45 -6.18
CA VAL A 58 -6.72 -4.69 -5.28
C VAL A 58 -7.65 -5.70 -5.94
N ILE A 59 -7.85 -6.83 -5.28
CA ILE A 59 -8.81 -7.85 -5.71
C ILE A 59 -10.15 -7.48 -5.10
N GLU A 60 -11.02 -6.87 -5.91
CA GLU A 60 -12.32 -6.37 -5.44
C GLU A 60 -13.39 -7.45 -5.39
N ARG A 61 -13.27 -8.52 -6.20
CA ARG A 61 -14.29 -9.57 -6.34
C ARG A 61 -13.72 -10.95 -6.08
N GLU A 62 -14.57 -11.82 -5.53
CA GLU A 62 -14.24 -13.23 -5.30
C GLU A 62 -13.91 -13.98 -6.60
N GLU A 63 -14.55 -13.57 -7.70
CA GLU A 63 -14.28 -14.10 -9.05
C GLU A 63 -12.84 -13.80 -9.48
N ASP A 64 -12.37 -12.58 -9.24
CA ASP A 64 -11.02 -12.14 -9.58
C ASP A 64 -9.99 -12.91 -8.74
N PHE A 65 -10.27 -13.12 -7.45
CA PHE A 65 -9.44 -13.97 -6.59
C PHE A 65 -9.39 -15.42 -7.09
N SER A 66 -10.55 -15.98 -7.48
CA SER A 66 -10.67 -17.36 -7.91
C SER A 66 -9.87 -17.64 -9.17
N ASN A 67 -9.77 -16.65 -10.06
CA ASN A 67 -9.03 -16.71 -11.32
C ASN A 67 -7.50 -16.64 -11.15
N LEU A 68 -7.00 -16.33 -9.95
CA LEU A 68 -5.56 -16.33 -9.68
C LEU A 68 -4.97 -17.75 -9.59
N SER A 69 -3.71 -17.87 -9.99
CA SER A 69 -2.94 -19.10 -9.81
C SER A 69 -2.72 -19.41 -8.32
N SER A 70 -2.40 -20.68 -8.00
CA SER A 70 -2.07 -21.07 -6.63
C SER A 70 -0.87 -20.27 -6.08
N GLU A 71 0.14 -20.02 -6.91
CA GLU A 71 1.32 -19.22 -6.54
C GLU A 71 0.95 -17.76 -6.21
N GLN A 72 0.06 -17.14 -7.00
CA GLN A 72 -0.42 -15.79 -6.73
C GLN A 72 -1.22 -15.72 -5.43
N LYS A 73 -2.09 -16.70 -5.17
CA LYS A 73 -2.87 -16.80 -3.93
C LYS A 73 -1.96 -16.96 -2.71
N GLU A 74 -0.93 -17.79 -2.81
CA GLU A 74 0.06 -17.99 -1.74
C GLU A 74 0.86 -16.70 -1.47
N GLN A 75 1.28 -16.00 -2.51
CA GLN A 75 1.99 -14.73 -2.39
C GLN A 75 1.15 -13.66 -1.67
N ILE A 76 -0.15 -13.57 -1.99
CA ILE A 76 -1.08 -12.66 -1.31
C ILE A 76 -1.19 -12.97 0.19
N LEU A 77 -1.30 -14.25 0.55
CA LEU A 77 -1.32 -14.67 1.95
C LEU A 77 -0.05 -14.27 2.71
N VAL A 78 1.12 -14.51 2.10
CA VAL A 78 2.42 -14.12 2.68
C VAL A 78 2.48 -12.61 2.92
N ASP A 79 2.05 -11.81 1.95
CA ASP A 79 2.12 -10.36 2.05
C ASP A 79 1.10 -9.81 3.06
N ALA A 80 -0.11 -10.38 3.13
CA ALA A 80 -1.09 -10.06 4.16
C ALA A 80 -0.56 -10.37 5.58
N MET A 81 0.15 -11.49 5.75
CA MET A 81 0.77 -11.85 7.04
C MET A 81 1.90 -10.87 7.43
N LYS A 82 2.72 -10.44 6.48
CA LYS A 82 3.76 -9.42 6.73
C LYS A 82 3.13 -8.11 7.19
N HIS A 83 2.10 -7.65 6.48
CA HIS A 83 1.36 -6.44 6.82
C HIS A 83 0.74 -6.53 8.23
N TYR A 84 0.05 -7.65 8.53
CA TYR A 84 -0.51 -7.90 9.87
C TYR A 84 0.56 -7.87 10.97
N LYS A 85 1.72 -8.48 10.73
CA LYS A 85 2.82 -8.49 11.69
C LYS A 85 3.35 -7.07 11.94
N PHE A 86 3.58 -6.29 10.87
CA PHE A 86 4.06 -4.91 10.98
C PHE A 86 3.09 -4.04 11.78
N ILE A 87 1.79 -4.08 11.47
CA ILE A 87 0.76 -3.31 12.20
C ILE A 87 0.80 -3.64 13.68
N ASN A 88 0.90 -4.92 14.05
CA ASN A 88 0.90 -5.29 15.47
C ASN A 88 2.21 -4.95 16.19
N GLU A 89 3.34 -4.93 15.48
CA GLU A 89 4.62 -4.49 16.03
C GLU A 89 4.68 -2.97 16.23
N HIS A 90 4.05 -2.18 15.35
CA HIS A 90 4.17 -0.72 15.32
C HIS A 90 2.89 0.03 15.77
N LYS A 91 1.81 -0.70 16.12
CA LYS A 91 0.59 -0.12 16.72
C LYS A 91 0.83 0.62 18.04
N SER A 92 1.94 0.33 18.72
CA SER A 92 2.30 1.00 19.99
C SER A 92 3.00 2.35 19.76
N ASP A 93 3.47 2.62 18.55
CA ASP A 93 4.24 3.81 18.17
C ASP A 93 3.45 4.78 17.27
N MET A 94 2.21 4.42 16.89
CA MET A 94 1.30 5.35 16.20
C MET A 94 0.58 6.21 17.26
N PRO A 95 0.67 7.55 17.16
CA PRO A 95 0.04 8.48 18.11
C PRO A 95 -1.50 8.40 18.13
#